data_AF-W9GP68-F1
#
_entry.id   AF-W9GP68-F1
#
_cell.length_a   1.000
_cell.length_b   1.000
_cell.length_c   1.000
_cell.angle_alpha   90.00
_cell.angle_beta   90.00
_cell.angle_gamma   90.00
#
_symmetry.space_group_name_H-M   'P 1'
#
loop_
_entity.id
_entity.type
_entity.pdbx_description
1 polymer ?
#
loop_
_entity_poly.entity_id
_entity_poly.type
_entity_poly.pdbx_seq_one_letter_code
_entity_poly.pdbx_strand_id
1 'polypeptide(L)'
;MALPTLPPRVAQPQRPPLPTATTSATLPDAARDLVLTAPMLLFAHGILVWLDDLGQHGRSGVIWFLAQAALIASAFSFVGLAAGLRHVTATTAPRGRRGAAAGALLAAIVGTGLTTWVALVRGVGGGAATAGAPQWLLAGGPVLLVTALVALIALAVPTLRLPRRSLALAATGAALLATPFDLIPLAGLVILLALEPLLGSGPAPGDVDR
;
A
#
# COMPACT_ATOMS: atom_id res chain seq x y z
N MET A 1 53.96 -25.37 58.55
CA MET A 1 52.59 -25.46 57.99
C MET A 1 52.38 -24.19 57.16
N ALA A 2 52.62 -24.25 55.85
CA ALA A 2 52.55 -23.08 54.96
C ALA A 2 51.30 -23.23 54.07
N LEU A 3 50.45 -22.21 54.06
CA LEU A 3 49.22 -22.14 53.27
C LEU A 3 49.54 -21.98 51.77
N PRO A 4 48.84 -22.69 50.86
CA PRO A 4 49.03 -22.52 49.43
C PRO A 4 48.41 -21.20 48.95
N THR A 5 49.19 -20.41 48.21
CA THR A 5 48.78 -19.17 47.55
C THR A 5 47.98 -19.49 46.29
N LEU A 6 46.74 -18.99 46.20
CA LEU A 6 45.90 -19.07 45.00
C LEU A 6 46.47 -18.20 43.87
N PRO A 7 46.44 -18.67 42.60
CA PRO A 7 46.89 -17.88 41.47
C PRO A 7 45.94 -16.72 41.16
N PRO A 8 46.45 -15.64 40.54
CA PRO A 8 45.66 -14.45 40.20
C PRO A 8 44.60 -14.77 39.13
N ARG A 9 43.37 -14.31 39.39
CA ARG A 9 42.23 -14.38 38.49
C ARG A 9 42.53 -13.59 37.22
N VAL A 10 42.84 -14.28 36.13
CA VAL A 10 42.99 -13.66 34.80
C VAL A 10 41.65 -13.04 34.41
N ALA A 11 41.61 -11.72 34.30
CA ALA A 11 40.44 -11.00 33.82
C ALA A 11 40.14 -11.43 32.38
N GLN A 12 39.01 -12.12 32.17
CA GLN A 12 38.55 -12.42 30.82
C GLN A 12 38.27 -11.10 30.09
N PRO A 13 38.80 -10.90 28.87
CA PRO A 13 38.48 -9.74 28.07
C PRO A 13 36.96 -9.71 27.83
N GLN A 14 36.32 -8.62 28.26
CA GLN A 14 34.92 -8.35 27.96
C GLN A 14 34.76 -8.37 26.44
N ARG A 15 34.11 -9.42 25.91
CA ARG A 15 33.66 -9.42 24.51
C ARG A 15 32.72 -8.24 24.35
N PRO A 16 32.95 -7.33 23.38
CA PRO A 16 32.00 -6.28 23.10
C PRO A 16 30.63 -6.93 22.81
N PRO A 17 29.53 -6.39 23.36
CA PRO A 17 28.22 -6.93 23.08
C PRO A 17 28.01 -6.92 21.57
N LEU A 18 27.74 -8.10 21.00
CA LEU A 18 27.28 -8.23 19.63
C LEU A 18 26.07 -7.30 19.48
N PRO A 19 25.96 -6.50 18.40
CA PRO A 19 24.76 -5.73 18.13
C PRO A 19 23.58 -6.68 17.90
N THR A 20 22.92 -7.09 18.97
CA THR A 20 21.71 -7.90 18.99
C THR A 20 20.52 -6.98 18.76
N ALA A 21 20.34 -6.55 17.52
CA ALA A 21 19.07 -6.04 17.04
C ALA A 21 19.11 -6.06 15.50
N THR A 22 18.89 -7.23 14.92
CA THR A 22 18.37 -7.24 13.55
C THR A 22 16.92 -6.77 13.69
N THR A 23 16.68 -5.46 13.68
CA THR A 23 15.33 -4.91 13.69
C THR A 23 14.65 -5.42 12.43
N SER A 24 13.82 -6.44 12.57
CA SER A 24 12.94 -6.90 11.51
C SER A 24 12.10 -5.70 11.08
N ALA A 25 12.24 -5.29 9.83
CA ALA A 25 11.57 -4.11 9.34
C ALA A 25 10.06 -4.40 9.30
N THR A 26 9.30 -3.79 10.21
CA THR A 26 7.85 -3.93 10.29
C THR A 26 7.18 -2.70 9.68
N LEU A 27 5.99 -2.91 9.11
CA LEU A 27 5.14 -1.82 8.66
C LEU A 27 4.58 -1.08 9.90
N PRO A 28 4.49 0.26 9.91
CA PRO A 28 3.79 0.97 10.98
C PRO A 28 2.33 0.48 11.12
N ASP A 29 1.80 0.39 12.34
CA ASP A 29 0.44 -0.14 12.59
C ASP A 29 -0.64 0.60 11.78
N ALA A 30 -0.54 1.93 11.71
CA ALA A 30 -1.44 2.75 10.90
C ALA A 30 -1.39 2.38 9.40
N ALA A 31 -0.23 1.97 8.87
CA ALA A 31 -0.13 1.51 7.49
C ALA A 31 -0.67 0.09 7.32
N ARG A 32 -0.66 -0.74 8.38
CA ARG A 32 -1.19 -2.12 8.37
C ARG A 32 -2.71 -2.13 8.25
N ASP A 33 -3.40 -1.21 8.93
CA ASP A 33 -4.85 -1.03 8.78
C ASP A 33 -5.24 -0.58 7.36
N LEU A 34 -4.35 0.17 6.70
CA LEU A 34 -4.53 0.61 5.31
C LEU A 34 -4.44 -0.52 4.28
N VAL A 35 -3.79 -1.63 4.63
CA VAL A 35 -3.67 -2.83 3.78
C VAL A 35 -5.03 -3.43 3.47
N LEU A 36 -5.96 -3.39 4.44
CA LEU A 36 -7.33 -3.90 4.28
C LEU A 36 -8.29 -2.81 3.82
N THR A 37 -8.22 -1.63 4.43
CA THR A 37 -9.21 -0.56 4.18
C THR A 37 -9.12 -0.01 2.77
N ALA A 38 -7.91 0.17 2.20
CA ALA A 38 -7.74 0.70 0.84
C ALA A 38 -8.42 -0.17 -0.24
N PRO A 39 -8.13 -1.47 -0.35
CA PRO A 39 -8.80 -2.34 -1.33
C PRO A 39 -10.28 -2.60 -1.01
N MET A 40 -10.70 -2.63 0.27
CA MET A 40 -12.13 -2.73 0.62
C MET A 40 -12.93 -1.51 0.15
N LEU A 41 -12.38 -0.31 0.31
CA LEU A 41 -13.01 0.92 -0.20
C LEU A 41 -13.06 0.93 -1.74
N LEU A 42 -12.02 0.41 -2.41
CA LEU A 42 -12.02 0.28 -3.87
C LEU A 42 -13.08 -0.71 -4.35
N PHE A 43 -13.22 -1.84 -3.64
CA PHE A 43 -14.26 -2.83 -3.89
C PHE A 43 -15.66 -2.24 -3.68
N ALA A 44 -15.88 -1.54 -2.57
CA ALA A 44 -17.14 -0.85 -2.28
C ALA A 44 -17.48 0.19 -3.36
N HIS A 45 -16.50 0.98 -3.81
CA HIS A 45 -16.66 1.89 -4.94
C HIS A 45 -17.16 1.14 -6.20
N GLY A 46 -16.50 0.05 -6.58
CA GLY A 46 -16.92 -0.75 -7.74
C GLY A 46 -18.35 -1.29 -7.62
N ILE A 47 -18.73 -1.80 -6.42
CA ILE A 47 -20.11 -2.26 -6.18
C ILE A 47 -21.11 -1.12 -6.32
N LEU A 48 -20.82 0.05 -5.75
CA LEU A 48 -21.73 1.20 -5.80
C LEU A 48 -21.92 1.68 -7.25
N VAL A 49 -20.88 1.67 -8.07
CA VAL A 49 -20.99 1.97 -9.51
C VAL A 49 -21.91 0.96 -10.21
N TRP A 50 -21.74 -0.34 -9.94
CA TRP A 50 -22.63 -1.37 -10.49
C TRP A 50 -24.09 -1.20 -10.06
N LEU A 51 -24.33 -0.87 -8.78
CA LEU A 51 -25.69 -0.64 -8.27
C LEU A 51 -26.34 0.60 -8.90
N ASP A 52 -25.56 1.67 -9.11
CA ASP A 52 -26.04 2.89 -9.78
C ASP A 52 -26.43 2.62 -11.23
N ASP A 53 -25.58 1.89 -11.97
CA ASP A 53 -25.80 1.53 -13.37
C ASP A 53 -26.99 0.54 -13.50
N LEU A 54 -27.17 -0.42 -12.57
CA LEU A 54 -28.34 -1.31 -12.54
C LEU A 54 -29.65 -0.54 -12.31
N GLY A 55 -29.61 0.47 -11.45
CA GLY A 55 -30.76 1.33 -11.17
C GLY A 55 -31.06 2.33 -12.29
N GLN A 56 -30.27 2.36 -13.37
CA GLN A 56 -30.42 3.30 -14.50
C GLN A 56 -30.43 4.76 -14.06
N HIS A 57 -29.78 5.09 -12.93
CA HIS A 57 -29.74 6.45 -12.38
C HIS A 57 -28.80 7.39 -13.16
N GLY A 58 -28.14 6.89 -14.21
CA GLY A 58 -27.34 7.69 -15.12
C GLY A 58 -26.16 8.39 -14.45
N ARG A 59 -25.58 7.79 -13.40
CA ARG A 59 -24.45 8.38 -12.64
C ARG A 59 -24.82 9.72 -12.04
N SER A 60 -26.01 9.74 -11.45
CA SER A 60 -26.59 10.88 -10.75
C SER A 60 -27.28 10.40 -9.48
N GLY A 61 -27.21 11.20 -8.40
CA GLY A 61 -27.84 10.86 -7.12
C GLY A 61 -26.89 10.25 -6.07
N VAL A 62 -27.47 9.80 -4.96
CA VAL A 62 -26.74 9.51 -3.72
C VAL A 62 -25.76 8.35 -3.86
N ILE A 63 -26.14 7.29 -4.58
CA ILE A 63 -25.28 6.10 -4.78
C ILE A 63 -24.01 6.50 -5.54
N TRP A 64 -24.16 7.30 -6.61
CA TRP A 64 -23.02 7.87 -7.34
C TRP A 64 -22.09 8.71 -6.46
N PHE A 65 -22.64 9.60 -5.62
CA PHE A 65 -21.82 10.40 -4.69
C PHE A 65 -21.06 9.53 -3.68
N LEU A 66 -21.72 8.51 -3.12
CA LEU A 66 -21.07 7.55 -2.22
C LEU A 66 -19.96 6.78 -2.95
N ALA A 67 -20.17 6.40 -4.21
CA ALA A 67 -19.15 5.75 -5.02
C ALA A 67 -17.92 6.65 -5.18
N GLN A 68 -18.09 7.94 -5.51
CA GLN A 68 -16.97 8.87 -5.65
C GLN A 68 -16.26 9.11 -4.30
N ALA A 69 -17.00 9.23 -3.21
CA ALA A 69 -16.43 9.37 -1.87
C ALA A 69 -15.59 8.13 -1.49
N ALA A 70 -16.07 6.92 -1.76
CA ALA A 70 -15.35 5.68 -1.51
C ALA A 70 -14.06 5.58 -2.35
N LEU A 71 -14.11 6.02 -3.62
CA LEU A 71 -12.92 6.07 -4.49
C LEU A 71 -11.85 7.03 -3.94
N ILE A 72 -12.26 8.23 -3.53
CA ILE A 72 -11.36 9.22 -2.95
C ILE A 72 -10.73 8.67 -1.67
N ALA A 73 -11.55 8.14 -0.75
CA ALA A 73 -11.07 7.55 0.48
C ALA A 73 -10.06 6.42 0.21
N SER A 74 -10.36 5.52 -0.74
CA SER A 74 -9.45 4.46 -1.17
C SER A 74 -8.11 5.01 -1.68
N ALA A 75 -8.14 6.04 -2.52
CA ALA A 75 -6.94 6.63 -3.10
C ALA A 75 -6.03 7.27 -2.04
N PHE A 76 -6.60 7.93 -1.03
CA PHE A 76 -5.84 8.44 0.11
C PHE A 76 -5.28 7.31 0.99
N SER A 77 -6.05 6.25 1.23
CA SER A 77 -5.57 5.08 1.96
C SER A 77 -4.39 4.39 1.25
N PHE A 78 -4.42 4.29 -0.08
CA PHE A 78 -3.28 3.78 -0.85
C PHE A 78 -2.03 4.67 -0.74
N VAL A 79 -2.18 5.99 -0.69
CA VAL A 79 -1.06 6.91 -0.45
C VAL A 79 -0.49 6.75 0.96
N GLY A 80 -1.33 6.57 1.97
CA GLY A 80 -0.89 6.27 3.33
C GLY A 80 -0.11 4.96 3.40
N LEU A 81 -0.59 3.91 2.73
CA LEU A 81 0.13 2.65 2.59
C LEU A 81 1.46 2.82 1.86
N ALA A 82 1.47 3.57 0.76
CA ALA A 82 2.68 3.90 0.00
C ALA A 82 3.72 4.65 0.86
N ALA A 83 3.27 5.56 1.73
CA ALA A 83 4.14 6.27 2.67
C ALA A 83 4.75 5.31 3.71
N GLY A 84 3.96 4.35 4.22
CA GLY A 84 4.45 3.28 5.10
C GLY A 84 5.52 2.41 4.43
N LEU A 85 5.26 1.97 3.19
CA LEU A 85 6.22 1.19 2.40
C LEU A 85 7.51 1.96 2.09
N ARG A 86 7.39 3.27 1.79
CA ARG A 86 8.54 4.16 1.63
C ARG A 86 9.35 4.24 2.92
N HIS A 87 8.70 4.37 4.07
CA HIS A 87 9.40 4.47 5.35
C HIS A 87 10.27 3.23 5.60
N VAL A 88 9.69 2.03 5.41
CA VAL A 88 10.41 0.75 5.52
C VAL A 88 11.58 0.67 4.54
N THR A 89 11.38 1.05 3.28
CA THR A 89 12.47 1.02 2.29
C THR A 89 13.54 2.09 2.54
N ALA A 90 13.18 3.25 3.10
CA ALA A 90 14.13 4.31 3.42
C ALA A 90 15.11 3.92 4.54
N THR A 91 14.65 3.16 5.53
CA THR A 91 15.47 2.73 6.67
C THR A 91 16.36 1.54 6.36
N THR A 92 15.94 0.65 5.45
CA THR A 92 16.64 -0.63 5.24
C THR A 92 17.34 -0.78 3.89
N ALA A 93 16.94 -0.03 2.85
CA ALA A 93 17.45 -0.25 1.51
C ALA A 93 18.71 0.59 1.19
N PRO A 94 19.55 0.16 0.24
CA PRO A 94 20.67 0.96 -0.30
C PRO A 94 20.18 2.25 -0.99
N ARG A 95 21.05 3.28 -1.05
CA ARG A 95 20.72 4.64 -1.53
C ARG A 95 19.91 4.70 -2.84
N GLY A 96 20.26 3.89 -3.85
CA GLY A 96 19.54 3.86 -5.13
C GLY A 96 18.06 3.45 -5.01
N ARG A 97 17.75 2.49 -4.13
CA ARG A 97 16.37 2.05 -3.89
C ARG A 97 15.56 3.10 -3.11
N ARG A 98 16.21 3.92 -2.28
CA ARG A 98 15.55 5.03 -1.56
C ARG A 98 15.04 6.11 -2.53
N GLY A 99 15.84 6.44 -3.55
CA GLY A 99 15.44 7.36 -4.61
C GLY A 99 14.24 6.85 -5.40
N ALA A 100 14.28 5.58 -5.80
CA ALA A 100 13.15 4.93 -6.48
C ALA A 100 11.87 4.91 -5.63
N ALA A 101 11.99 4.62 -4.33
CA ALA A 101 10.85 4.65 -3.40
C ALA A 101 10.26 6.07 -3.22
N ALA A 102 11.11 7.10 -3.21
CA ALA A 102 10.64 8.49 -3.16
C ALA A 102 9.91 8.88 -4.46
N GLY A 103 10.46 8.51 -5.62
CA GLY A 103 9.81 8.73 -6.92
C GLY A 103 8.47 8.01 -7.03
N ALA A 104 8.39 6.76 -6.57
CA ALA A 104 7.15 6.01 -6.54
C ALA A 104 6.11 6.63 -5.59
N LEU A 105 6.51 7.10 -4.39
CA LEU A 105 5.58 7.83 -3.52
C LEU A 105 5.05 9.12 -4.18
N LEU A 106 5.91 9.88 -4.86
CA LEU A 106 5.49 11.08 -5.59
C LEU A 106 4.48 10.74 -6.69
N ALA A 107 4.73 9.67 -7.46
CA ALA A 107 3.81 9.19 -8.47
C ALA A 107 2.46 8.77 -7.85
N ALA A 108 2.46 8.12 -6.67
CA ALA A 108 1.23 7.81 -5.94
C ALA A 108 0.46 9.07 -5.53
N ILE A 109 1.15 10.09 -4.99
CA ILE A 109 0.52 11.37 -4.61
C ILE A 109 -0.09 12.07 -5.82
N VAL A 110 0.64 12.15 -6.93
CA VAL A 110 0.14 12.73 -8.18
C VAL A 110 -1.06 11.95 -8.71
N GLY A 111 -0.98 10.62 -8.72
CA GLY A 111 -2.07 9.72 -9.12
C GLY A 111 -3.33 9.93 -8.27
N THR A 112 -3.18 10.06 -6.95
CA THR A 112 -4.31 10.37 -6.05
C THR A 112 -4.86 11.76 -6.27
N GLY A 113 -4.02 12.77 -6.52
CA GLY A 113 -4.49 14.12 -6.87
C GLY A 113 -5.34 14.12 -8.15
N LEU A 114 -4.85 13.47 -9.21
CA LEU A 114 -5.60 13.30 -10.46
C LEU A 114 -6.89 12.51 -10.26
N THR A 115 -6.84 11.40 -9.53
CA THR A 115 -8.02 10.57 -9.24
C THR A 115 -9.07 11.36 -8.47
N THR A 116 -8.64 12.12 -7.46
CA THR A 116 -9.53 12.95 -6.63
C THR A 116 -10.14 14.07 -7.45
N TRP A 117 -9.35 14.75 -8.28
CA TRP A 117 -9.85 15.77 -9.20
C TRP A 117 -10.94 15.21 -10.12
N VAL A 118 -10.67 14.08 -10.78
CA VAL A 118 -11.64 13.44 -11.67
C VAL A 118 -12.89 13.00 -10.91
N ALA A 119 -12.73 12.39 -9.74
CA ALA A 119 -13.85 11.96 -8.90
C ALA A 119 -14.73 13.14 -8.45
N LEU A 120 -14.12 14.27 -8.07
CA LEU A 120 -14.84 15.49 -7.70
C LEU A 120 -15.56 16.12 -8.89
N VAL A 121 -14.90 16.24 -10.05
CA VAL A 121 -15.54 16.76 -11.27
C VAL A 121 -16.74 15.90 -11.66
N ARG A 122 -16.61 14.57 -11.59
CA ARG A 122 -17.68 13.61 -11.88
C ARG A 122 -18.79 13.60 -10.82
N GLY A 123 -18.46 13.86 -9.56
CA GLY A 123 -19.42 13.98 -8.47
C GLY A 123 -20.25 15.26 -8.59
N VAL A 124 -19.60 16.42 -8.71
CA VAL A 124 -20.27 17.74 -8.72
C VAL A 124 -20.98 18.01 -10.04
N GLY A 125 -20.35 17.70 -11.17
CA GLY A 125 -20.91 17.97 -12.50
C GLY A 125 -21.75 16.83 -13.08
N GLY A 126 -21.93 15.75 -12.33
CA GLY A 126 -22.45 14.47 -12.84
C GLY A 126 -21.51 13.84 -13.88
N GLY A 127 -21.82 12.62 -14.32
CA GLY A 127 -21.02 11.94 -15.35
C GLY A 127 -20.85 12.75 -16.65
N ALA A 128 -21.79 13.65 -16.95
CA ALA A 128 -21.81 14.52 -18.13
C ALA A 128 -20.65 15.51 -18.20
N ALA A 129 -20.14 16.02 -17.07
CA ALA A 129 -19.02 16.96 -17.04
C ALA A 129 -17.71 16.37 -17.59
N THR A 130 -17.62 15.04 -17.69
CA THR A 130 -16.47 14.32 -18.25
C THR A 130 -16.77 13.60 -19.56
N ALA A 131 -17.97 13.79 -20.15
CA ALA A 131 -18.43 13.00 -21.30
C ALA A 131 -17.57 13.17 -22.57
N GLY A 132 -16.83 14.27 -22.71
CA GLY A 132 -15.90 14.51 -23.81
C GLY A 132 -14.41 14.39 -23.45
N ALA A 133 -14.09 14.04 -22.19
CA ALA A 133 -12.71 13.92 -21.77
C ALA A 133 -12.08 12.64 -22.35
N PRO A 134 -10.84 12.70 -22.85
CA PRO A 134 -10.19 11.52 -23.38
C PRO A 134 -9.97 10.46 -22.29
N GLN A 135 -10.16 9.20 -22.63
CA GLN A 135 -10.14 8.09 -21.66
C GLN A 135 -8.83 7.98 -20.88
N TRP A 136 -7.70 8.31 -21.51
CA TRP A 136 -6.39 8.30 -20.84
C TRP A 136 -6.29 9.34 -19.72
N LEU A 137 -7.03 10.46 -19.79
CA LEU A 137 -7.07 11.46 -18.73
C LEU A 137 -7.91 10.96 -17.54
N LEU A 138 -9.02 10.27 -17.82
CA LEU A 138 -9.90 9.72 -16.79
C LEU A 138 -9.28 8.50 -16.08
N ALA A 139 -8.53 7.66 -16.81
CA ALA A 139 -7.86 6.49 -16.27
C ALA A 139 -6.43 6.77 -15.75
N GLY A 140 -5.83 7.89 -16.15
CA GLY A 140 -4.43 8.20 -15.88
C GLY A 140 -4.10 8.29 -14.39
N GLY A 141 -4.98 8.91 -13.59
CA GLY A 141 -4.82 9.00 -12.14
C GLY A 141 -4.79 7.64 -11.44
N PRO A 142 -5.85 6.81 -11.58
CA PRO A 142 -5.90 5.47 -10.99
C PRO A 142 -4.76 4.57 -11.45
N VAL A 143 -4.42 4.56 -12.75
CA VAL A 143 -3.33 3.76 -13.29
C VAL A 143 -1.99 4.21 -12.71
N LEU A 144 -1.73 5.51 -12.63
CA LEU A 144 -0.50 6.04 -12.04
C LEU A 144 -0.37 5.70 -10.54
N LEU A 145 -1.47 5.79 -9.79
CA LEU A 145 -1.51 5.41 -8.38
C LEU A 145 -1.17 3.93 -8.18
N VAL A 146 -1.79 3.05 -8.97
CA VAL A 146 -1.64 1.60 -8.77
C VAL A 146 -0.27 1.12 -9.27
N THR A 147 0.22 1.66 -10.37
CA THR A 147 1.59 1.37 -10.85
C THR A 147 2.65 1.83 -9.85
N ALA A 148 2.47 3.00 -9.23
CA ALA A 148 3.32 3.47 -8.13
C ALA A 148 3.30 2.52 -6.92
N LEU A 149 2.13 2.02 -6.56
CA LEU A 149 1.99 1.03 -5.48
C LEU A 149 2.70 -0.28 -5.81
N VAL A 150 2.53 -0.80 -7.04
CA VAL A 150 3.24 -2.01 -7.52
C VAL A 150 4.76 -1.81 -7.45
N ALA A 151 5.25 -0.65 -7.85
CA ALA A 151 6.68 -0.32 -7.76
C ALA A 151 7.17 -0.31 -6.31
N LEU A 152 6.40 0.25 -5.37
CA LEU A 152 6.74 0.24 -3.94
C LEU A 152 6.73 -1.16 -3.36
N ILE A 153 5.74 -1.98 -3.70
CA ILE A 153 5.69 -3.39 -3.29
C ILE A 153 6.92 -4.12 -3.83
N ALA A 154 7.25 -3.95 -5.12
CA ALA A 154 8.44 -4.56 -5.73
C ALA A 154 9.74 -4.19 -5.00
N LEU A 155 9.87 -2.92 -4.60
CA LEU A 155 11.01 -2.43 -3.82
C LEU A 155 11.04 -3.00 -2.39
N ALA A 156 9.87 -3.27 -1.82
CA ALA A 156 9.70 -3.79 -0.47
C ALA A 156 9.76 -5.33 -0.38
N VAL A 157 9.58 -6.07 -1.48
CA VAL A 157 9.72 -7.55 -1.52
C VAL A 157 10.99 -8.07 -0.83
N PRO A 158 12.20 -7.58 -1.14
CA PRO A 158 13.41 -8.08 -0.51
C PRO A 158 13.54 -7.71 0.97
N THR A 159 12.94 -6.61 1.42
CA THR A 159 13.03 -6.13 2.80
C THR A 159 12.00 -6.77 3.71
N LEU A 160 10.78 -6.99 3.21
CA LEU A 160 9.65 -7.58 3.94
C LEU A 160 9.51 -9.09 3.71
N ARG A 161 10.42 -9.71 2.94
CA ARG A 161 10.39 -11.13 2.56
C ARG A 161 9.03 -11.57 1.97
N LEU A 162 8.39 -10.69 1.20
CA LEU A 162 7.09 -10.97 0.61
C LEU A 162 7.19 -12.08 -0.44
N PRO A 163 6.18 -12.96 -0.56
CA PRO A 163 6.14 -13.96 -1.61
C PRO A 163 6.09 -13.27 -2.99
N ARG A 164 6.87 -13.74 -3.97
CA ARG A 164 6.86 -13.19 -5.35
C ARG A 164 5.47 -13.21 -5.99
N ARG A 165 4.58 -14.10 -5.52
CA ARG A 165 3.16 -14.16 -5.93
C ARG A 165 2.39 -12.87 -5.59
N SER A 166 2.72 -12.20 -4.49
CA SER A 166 2.13 -10.90 -4.12
C SER A 166 2.39 -9.84 -5.18
N LEU A 167 3.61 -9.78 -5.71
CA LEU A 167 3.95 -8.86 -6.80
C LEU A 167 3.15 -9.19 -8.08
N ALA A 168 3.06 -10.47 -8.45
CA ALA A 168 2.30 -10.90 -9.61
C ALA A 168 0.82 -10.53 -9.47
N LEU A 169 0.21 -10.75 -8.29
CA LEU A 169 -1.16 -10.38 -8.01
C LEU A 169 -1.36 -8.86 -8.04
N ALA A 170 -0.45 -8.08 -7.46
CA ALA A 170 -0.52 -6.61 -7.49
C ALA A 170 -0.46 -6.07 -8.93
N ALA A 171 0.42 -6.65 -9.76
CA ALA A 171 0.51 -6.32 -11.18
C ALA A 171 -0.76 -6.71 -11.95
N THR A 172 -1.35 -7.88 -11.65
CA THR A 172 -2.64 -8.30 -12.23
C THR A 172 -3.77 -7.35 -11.83
N GLY A 173 -3.84 -6.94 -10.56
CA GLY A 173 -4.81 -5.95 -10.09
C GLY A 173 -4.67 -4.60 -10.81
N ALA A 174 -3.43 -4.15 -11.02
CA ALA A 174 -3.14 -2.95 -11.81
C ALA A 174 -3.60 -3.08 -13.27
N ALA A 175 -3.34 -4.24 -13.89
CA ALA A 175 -3.77 -4.52 -15.24
C ALA A 175 -5.30 -4.50 -15.36
N LEU A 176 -6.01 -5.09 -14.40
CA LEU A 176 -7.48 -5.08 -14.35
C LEU A 176 -8.05 -3.66 -14.29
N LEU A 177 -7.46 -2.78 -13.47
CA LEU A 177 -7.84 -1.36 -13.39
C LEU A 177 -7.59 -0.57 -14.68
N ALA A 178 -6.60 -0.97 -15.48
CA ALA A 178 -6.32 -0.34 -16.76
C ALA A 178 -7.28 -0.81 -17.88
N THR A 179 -8.06 -1.88 -17.66
CA THR A 179 -9.00 -2.37 -18.67
C THR A 179 -10.28 -1.54 -18.71
N PRO A 180 -10.90 -1.39 -19.91
CA PRO A 180 -12.17 -0.69 -20.05
C PRO A 180 -13.39 -1.51 -19.59
N PHE A 181 -13.19 -2.74 -19.08
CA PHE A 181 -14.27 -3.71 -18.81
C PHE A 181 -14.96 -3.54 -17.44
N ASP A 182 -14.75 -2.41 -16.77
CA ASP A 182 -15.32 -2.10 -15.46
C ASP A 182 -15.07 -3.18 -14.38
N LEU A 183 -13.88 -3.78 -14.43
CA LEU A 183 -13.44 -4.85 -13.52
C LEU A 183 -12.90 -4.30 -12.19
N ILE A 184 -13.35 -3.11 -11.78
CA ILE A 184 -12.91 -2.45 -10.55
C ILE A 184 -13.16 -3.31 -9.29
N PRO A 185 -14.33 -3.97 -9.12
CA PRO A 185 -14.53 -4.85 -7.96
C PRO A 185 -13.52 -6.01 -7.93
N LEU A 186 -13.28 -6.63 -9.09
CA LEU A 186 -12.33 -7.73 -9.22
C LEU A 186 -10.89 -7.26 -8.96
N ALA A 187 -10.53 -6.08 -9.45
CA ALA A 187 -9.22 -5.48 -9.19
C ALA A 187 -9.01 -5.24 -7.68
N GLY A 188 -10.02 -4.72 -6.98
CA GLY A 188 -9.98 -4.54 -5.52
C GLY A 188 -9.72 -5.84 -4.77
N LEU A 189 -10.42 -6.92 -5.14
CA LEU A 189 -10.21 -8.27 -4.59
C LEU A 189 -8.80 -8.82 -4.88
N VAL A 190 -8.33 -8.69 -6.12
CA VAL A 190 -7.00 -9.17 -6.51
C VAL A 190 -5.89 -8.39 -5.77
N ILE A 191 -6.07 -7.08 -5.57
CA ILE A 191 -5.15 -6.25 -4.78
C ILE A 191 -5.20 -6.64 -3.31
N LEU A 192 -6.38 -6.92 -2.74
CA LEU A 192 -6.52 -7.44 -1.37
C LEU A 192 -5.72 -8.74 -1.18
N LEU A 193 -5.88 -9.69 -2.11
CA LEU A 193 -5.13 -10.95 -2.13
C LEU A 193 -3.61 -10.73 -2.29
N ALA A 194 -3.21 -9.74 -3.10
CA ALA A 194 -1.81 -9.37 -3.23
C ALA A 194 -1.23 -8.86 -1.91
N LEU A 195 -2.04 -8.15 -1.13
CA LEU A 195 -1.67 -7.46 0.08
C LEU A 195 -1.77 -8.33 1.35
N GLU A 196 -2.48 -9.46 1.29
CA GLU A 196 -2.64 -10.42 2.40
C GLU A 196 -1.33 -10.72 3.17
N PRO A 197 -0.17 -10.98 2.51
CA PRO A 197 1.06 -11.32 3.25
C PRO A 197 1.57 -10.20 4.17
N LEU A 198 1.21 -8.93 3.89
CA LEU A 198 1.59 -7.79 4.74
C LEU A 198 0.85 -7.79 6.08
N LEU A 199 -0.30 -8.46 6.16
CA LEU A 199 -1.04 -8.64 7.41
C LEU A 199 -0.36 -9.66 8.33
N GLY A 200 0.40 -10.61 7.79
CA GLY A 200 1.11 -11.64 8.56
C GLY A 200 2.42 -11.18 9.19
N SER A 201 3.00 -10.07 8.73
CA SER A 201 4.31 -9.55 9.16
C SER A 201 4.31 -8.78 10.51
N GLY A 202 3.36 -9.07 11.41
CA GLY A 202 3.28 -8.44 12.73
C GLY A 202 4.37 -8.91 13.72
N PRO A 203 4.62 -8.15 14.81
CA PRO A 203 5.57 -8.56 15.85
C PRO A 203 5.17 -9.93 16.41
N ALA A 204 6.18 -10.78 16.63
CA ALA A 204 5.94 -12.12 17.16
C ALA A 204 5.21 -12.05 18.51
N PRO A 205 4.25 -12.94 18.78
CA PRO A 205 3.58 -13.01 20.08
C PRO A 205 4.60 -13.43 21.13
N GLY A 206 5.22 -12.45 21.78
CA GLY A 206 6.30 -12.64 22.74
C GLY A 206 6.92 -11.35 23.29
N ASP A 207 6.64 -10.18 22.68
CA ASP A 207 7.26 -8.89 23.06
C ASP A 207 6.36 -7.97 23.93
N VAL A 208 5.25 -8.48 24.48
CA VAL A 208 4.32 -7.66 25.31
C VAL A 208 4.59 -7.77 26.81
N ASP A 209 5.45 -8.69 27.26
CA ASP A 209 5.80 -8.84 28.68
C ASP A 209 7.32 -8.84 28.89
N ARG A 210 7.99 -7.67 28.85
CA ARG A 210 9.24 -7.41 29.59
C ARG A 210 9.43 -5.94 29.92
#